data_AF-A0A3B3HG98-F1
#
_entry.id   AF-A0A3B3HG98-F1
#
_cell.length_a   1.000
_cell.length_b   1.000
_cell.length_c   1.000
_cell.angle_alpha   90.00
_cell.angle_beta   90.00
_cell.angle_gamma   90.00
#
_symmetry.space_group_name_H-M   'P 1'
#
loop_
_entity.id
_entity.type
_entity.pdbx_description
1 polymer ?
#
loop_
_entity_poly.entity_id
_entity_poly.type
_entity_poly.pdbx_seq_one_letter_code
_entity_poly.pdbx_strand_id
1 'polypeptide(L)'
;MSKTPDGAPLLPTALPHQMTLDPARLRACSSQLGSARRRKREMIPADQKDATYWAKRNKNNEAAKRSREKRRFQDLLMGGQLLALTEENAQLRAQLLSLHTAIHVFICYWQQHGTEFLFGIHPN
;
A
#
# COMPACT_ATOMS: atom_id res chain seq x y z
N MET A 1 -11.92 47.91 -15.90
CA MET A 1 -10.72 47.43 -15.19
C MET A 1 -11.16 46.63 -13.97
N SER A 2 -11.31 45.31 -14.05
CA SER A 2 -10.26 44.29 -13.86
C SER A 2 -9.48 44.45 -12.55
N LYS A 3 -9.70 43.50 -11.62
CA LYS A 3 -8.67 42.71 -10.93
C LYS A 3 -9.31 41.74 -9.93
N THR A 4 -9.50 40.50 -10.37
CA THR A 4 -9.34 39.33 -9.52
C THR A 4 -7.84 39.12 -9.26
N PRO A 5 -7.42 38.69 -8.06
CA PRO A 5 -6.23 37.89 -7.93
C PRO A 5 -6.61 36.43 -7.64
N ASP A 6 -6.37 35.60 -8.66
CA ASP A 6 -6.25 34.15 -8.56
C ASP A 6 -5.10 33.76 -7.61
N GLY A 7 -5.29 32.67 -6.88
CA GLY A 7 -4.22 32.08 -6.09
C GLY A 7 -4.63 31.02 -5.08
N ALA A 8 -5.64 30.19 -5.38
CA ALA A 8 -5.92 28.99 -4.57
C ALA A 8 -5.25 27.77 -5.25
N PRO A 9 -4.32 27.06 -4.59
CA PRO A 9 -3.78 25.82 -5.13
C PRO A 9 -4.88 24.76 -5.08
N LEU A 10 -5.34 24.35 -6.26
CA LEU A 10 -6.23 23.20 -6.43
C LEU A 10 -5.44 21.93 -6.06
N LEU A 11 -5.68 21.42 -4.86
CA LEU A 11 -5.40 20.02 -4.55
C LEU A 11 -6.26 19.14 -5.48
N PRO A 12 -5.69 18.11 -6.13
CA PRO A 12 -6.51 17.19 -6.92
C PRO A 12 -7.46 16.41 -6.02
N THR A 13 -8.75 16.70 -6.19
CA THR A 13 -9.90 15.99 -5.66
C THR A 13 -9.93 14.54 -6.16
N ALA A 14 -10.46 13.67 -5.30
CA ALA A 14 -10.89 12.29 -5.54
C ALA A 14 -9.80 11.20 -5.56
N LEU A 15 -9.37 10.83 -4.35
CA LEU A 15 -9.02 9.43 -4.05
C LEU A 15 -10.30 8.58 -4.22
N PRO A 16 -10.37 7.62 -5.15
CA PRO A 16 -11.45 6.65 -5.14
C PRO A 16 -11.22 5.73 -3.94
N HIS A 17 -12.12 5.81 -2.98
CA HIS A 17 -12.24 4.87 -1.87
C HIS A 17 -10.92 4.65 -1.12
N GLN A 18 -10.53 5.63 -0.29
CA GLN A 18 -9.68 5.30 0.84
C GLN A 18 -10.41 4.23 1.66
N MET A 19 -9.97 2.98 1.54
CA MET A 19 -10.08 2.07 2.66
C MET A 19 -9.19 2.66 3.74
N THR A 20 -9.71 3.66 4.46
CA THR A 20 -9.18 4.06 5.75
C THR A 20 -9.27 2.81 6.60
N LEU A 21 -8.16 2.06 6.66
CA LEU A 21 -7.99 0.94 7.55
C LEU A 21 -8.13 1.50 8.95
N ASP A 22 -9.35 1.42 9.46
CA ASP A 22 -9.73 1.94 10.76
C ASP A 22 -8.89 1.19 11.80
N PRO A 23 -7.94 1.84 12.51
CA PRO A 23 -7.00 1.14 13.38
C PRO A 23 -7.71 0.37 14.50
N ALA A 24 -8.93 0.78 14.84
CA ALA A 24 -9.82 0.06 15.74
C ALA A 24 -10.29 -1.31 15.19
N ARG A 25 -10.57 -1.42 13.89
CA ARG A 25 -11.04 -2.67 13.25
C ARG A 25 -9.92 -3.68 13.05
N LEU A 26 -8.71 -3.22 12.73
CA LEU A 26 -7.52 -4.09 12.67
C LEU A 26 -7.14 -4.67 14.04
N ARG A 27 -7.32 -3.89 15.12
CA ARG A 27 -7.11 -4.35 16.50
C ARG A 27 -8.14 -5.44 16.90
N ALA A 28 -9.38 -5.31 16.44
CA ALA A 28 -10.47 -6.23 16.77
C ALA A 28 -10.27 -7.66 16.23
N CYS A 29 -9.74 -7.82 15.00
CA CYS A 29 -9.46 -9.15 14.44
C CYS A 29 -8.31 -9.88 15.15
N SER A 30 -7.32 -9.15 15.70
CA SER A 30 -6.23 -9.77 16.47
C SER A 30 -6.69 -10.24 17.86
N SER A 31 -7.64 -9.55 18.47
CA SER A 31 -8.19 -9.91 19.78
C SER A 31 -9.12 -11.12 19.78
N GLN A 32 -9.77 -11.45 18.66
CA GLN A 32 -10.79 -12.51 18.61
C GLN A 32 -10.23 -13.94 18.61
N LEU A 33 -8.94 -14.15 18.29
CA LEU A 33 -8.28 -15.46 18.40
C LEU A 33 -7.59 -15.67 19.77
N GLY A 34 -7.81 -14.79 20.74
CA GLY A 34 -7.02 -14.70 21.97
C GLY A 34 -7.82 -14.63 23.26
N SER A 35 -8.88 -15.43 23.42
CA SER A 35 -9.62 -15.53 24.69
C SER A 35 -9.73 -16.95 25.23
N ALA A 36 -8.82 -17.86 24.87
CA ALA A 36 -8.55 -18.98 25.75
C ALA A 36 -7.78 -18.41 26.95
N ARG A 37 -8.44 -18.25 28.10
CA ARG A 37 -7.86 -17.76 29.37
C ARG A 37 -6.51 -18.46 29.60
N ARG A 38 -5.43 -17.78 29.26
CA ARG A 38 -4.09 -18.37 29.25
C ARG A 38 -3.77 -18.72 30.69
N ARG A 39 -3.65 -20.02 31.01
CA ARG A 39 -3.30 -20.47 32.35
C ARG A 39 -2.05 -19.70 32.80
N LYS A 40 -2.10 -19.12 33.99
CA LYS A 40 -0.96 -18.41 34.58
C LYS A 40 0.21 -19.39 34.62
N ARG A 41 1.33 -19.04 33.97
CA ARG A 41 2.52 -19.89 33.96
C ARG A 41 3.15 -19.81 35.33
N GLU A 42 3.20 -20.94 36.02
CA GLU A 42 4.03 -21.11 37.21
C GLU A 42 5.44 -21.45 36.73
N MET A 43 6.43 -20.66 37.19
CA MET A 43 7.82 -20.95 36.92
C MET A 43 8.19 -22.19 37.74
N ILE A 44 8.68 -23.24 37.07
CA ILE A 44 9.15 -24.43 37.79
C ILE A 44 10.36 -24.01 38.64
N PRO A 45 10.35 -24.28 39.97
CA PRO A 45 11.47 -24.01 40.87
C PRO A 45 12.78 -24.61 40.36
N ALA A 46 13.91 -24.02 40.72
CA ALA A 46 15.22 -24.48 40.24
C ALA A 46 15.49 -25.95 40.58
N ASP A 47 14.98 -26.40 41.74
CA ASP A 47 15.20 -27.74 42.29
C ASP A 47 14.38 -28.84 41.60
N GLN A 48 13.45 -28.48 40.70
CA GLN A 48 12.55 -29.42 39.99
C GLN A 48 12.83 -29.47 38.48
N LYS A 49 14.00 -28.98 38.04
CA LYS A 49 14.39 -28.98 36.62
C LYS A 49 15.02 -30.31 36.22
N ASP A 50 14.16 -31.29 35.95
CA ASP A 50 14.59 -32.63 35.53
C ASP A 50 14.97 -32.72 34.04
N ALA A 51 15.53 -33.85 33.61
CA ALA A 51 15.84 -34.12 32.19
C ALA A 51 14.63 -33.91 31.25
N THR A 52 13.43 -34.32 31.70
CA THR A 52 12.18 -34.12 30.97
C THR A 52 11.83 -32.64 30.79
N TYR A 53 12.15 -31.79 31.78
CA TYR A 53 11.97 -30.34 31.66
C TYR A 53 12.90 -29.77 30.59
N TRP A 54 14.19 -30.13 30.61
CA TRP A 54 15.17 -29.66 29.63
C TRP A 54 14.81 -30.07 28.21
N ALA A 55 14.35 -31.30 27.99
CA ALA A 55 13.87 -31.75 26.68
C ALA A 55 12.68 -30.90 26.17
N LYS A 56 11.69 -30.63 27.03
CA LYS A 56 10.55 -29.74 26.69
C LYS A 56 11.01 -28.30 26.43
N ARG A 57 11.96 -27.79 27.22
CA ARG A 57 12.50 -26.43 27.09
C ARG A 57 13.23 -26.25 25.77
N ASN A 58 14.07 -27.21 25.39
CA ASN A 58 14.80 -27.23 24.13
C ASN A 58 13.84 -27.28 22.94
N LYS A 59 12.82 -28.15 22.99
CA LYS A 59 11.78 -28.21 21.94
C LYS A 59 11.02 -26.88 21.78
N ASN A 60 10.73 -26.19 22.88
CA ASN A 60 10.09 -24.87 22.82
C ASN A 60 11.01 -23.78 22.24
N ASN A 61 12.31 -23.82 22.55
CA ASN A 61 13.28 -22.90 21.97
C ASN A 61 13.37 -23.09 20.45
N GLU A 62 13.43 -24.34 19.98
CA GLU A 62 13.42 -24.66 18.55
C GLU A 62 12.13 -24.19 17.87
N ALA A 63 10.98 -24.44 18.50
CA ALA A 63 9.70 -23.96 17.99
C ALA A 63 9.64 -22.41 17.93
N ALA A 64 10.19 -21.74 18.95
CA ALA A 64 10.25 -20.27 18.99
C ALA A 64 11.19 -19.71 17.91
N LYS A 65 12.35 -20.35 17.68
CA LYS A 65 13.27 -20.00 16.60
C LYS A 65 12.58 -20.13 15.24
N ARG A 66 11.99 -21.30 14.95
CA ARG A 66 11.26 -21.55 13.71
C ARG A 66 10.09 -20.57 13.51
N SER A 67 9.37 -20.24 14.59
CA SER A 67 8.27 -19.26 14.53
C SER A 67 8.78 -17.86 14.15
N ARG A 68 9.92 -17.44 14.71
CA ARG A 68 10.55 -16.16 14.37
C ARG A 68 11.02 -16.13 12.93
N GLU A 69 11.68 -17.19 12.46
CA GLU A 69 12.15 -17.30 11.08
C GLU A 69 10.99 -17.29 10.08
N LYS A 70 9.92 -18.06 10.36
CA LYS A 70 8.70 -18.03 9.54
C LYS A 70 8.13 -16.62 9.44
N ARG A 71 8.00 -15.90 10.56
CA ARG A 71 7.49 -14.52 10.55
C ARG A 71 8.40 -13.60 9.73
N ARG A 72 9.72 -13.67 9.93
CA ARG A 72 10.68 -12.86 9.17
C ARG A 72 10.58 -13.10 7.67
N PHE A 73 10.43 -14.37 7.24
CA PHE A 73 10.24 -14.71 5.84
C PHE A 73 8.92 -14.17 5.29
N GLN A 74 7.83 -14.28 6.06
CA GLN A 74 6.53 -13.72 5.67
C GLN A 74 6.59 -12.19 5.52
N ASP A 75 7.22 -11.49 6.46
CA ASP A 75 7.38 -10.04 6.41
C ASP A 75 8.21 -9.61 5.19
N LEU A 76 9.29 -10.35 4.89
CA LEU A 76 10.11 -10.11 3.70
C LEU A 76 9.33 -10.33 2.40
N LEU A 77 8.56 -11.42 2.30
CA LEU A 77 7.76 -11.73 1.12
C LEU A 77 6.67 -10.68 0.88
N MET A 78 5.94 -10.30 1.93
CA MET A 78 4.95 -9.23 1.84
C MET A 78 5.59 -7.89 1.45
N GLY A 79 6.76 -7.57 2.01
CA GLY A 79 7.52 -6.38 1.64
C GLY A 79 7.92 -6.39 0.16
N GLY A 80 8.40 -7.52 -0.35
CA GLY A 80 8.74 -7.68 -1.77
C GLY A 80 7.53 -7.54 -2.71
N GLN A 81 6.40 -8.14 -2.35
CA GLN A 81 5.16 -7.99 -3.11
C GLN A 81 4.65 -6.55 -3.13
N LEU A 82 4.73 -5.86 -1.99
CA LEU A 82 4.36 -4.45 -1.90
C LEU A 82 5.24 -3.60 -2.81
N LEU A 83 6.57 -3.80 -2.77
CA LEU A 83 7.50 -3.07 -3.62
C LEU A 83 7.21 -3.29 -5.12
N ALA A 84 7.03 -4.54 -5.55
CA ALA A 84 6.71 -4.86 -6.94
C ALA A 84 5.39 -4.18 -7.39
N LEU A 85 4.34 -4.27 -6.58
CA LEU A 85 3.06 -3.62 -6.88
C LEU A 85 3.18 -2.10 -6.92
N THR A 86 4.00 -1.49 -6.05
CA THR A 86 4.22 -0.04 -6.08
C THR A 86 4.96 0.41 -7.35
N GLU A 87 5.92 -0.39 -7.81
CA GLU A 87 6.65 -0.14 -9.05
C GLU A 87 5.72 -0.24 -10.27
N GLU A 88 4.96 -1.33 -10.37
CA GLU A 88 3.97 -1.52 -11.44
C GLU A 88 2.93 -0.38 -11.45
N ASN A 89 2.46 0.04 -10.27
CA ASN A 89 1.51 1.15 -10.16
C ASN A 89 2.11 2.46 -10.67
N ALA A 90 3.38 2.73 -10.35
CA ALA A 90 4.09 3.92 -10.83
C ALA A 90 4.26 3.89 -12.36
N GLN A 91 4.62 2.74 -12.93
CA GLN A 91 4.75 2.57 -14.37
C GLN A 91 3.42 2.79 -15.09
N LEU A 92 2.32 2.21 -14.59
CA LEU A 92 0.99 2.41 -15.16
C LEU A 92 0.53 3.87 -15.10
N ARG A 93 0.78 4.56 -13.98
CA ARG A 93 0.49 5.99 -13.85
C ARG A 93 1.29 6.84 -14.84
N ALA A 94 2.55 6.50 -15.07
CA ALA A 94 3.39 7.20 -16.05
C ALA A 94 2.86 7.01 -17.48
N GLN A 95 2.45 5.78 -17.85
CA GLN A 95 1.84 5.50 -19.15
C GLN A 95 0.52 6.27 -19.34
N LEU A 96 -0.34 6.29 -18.31
CA LEU A 96 -1.58 7.05 -18.33
C LEU A 96 -1.33 8.55 -18.51
N LEU A 97 -0.38 9.12 -17.76
CA LEU A 97 -0.02 10.53 -17.89
C LEU A 97 0.53 10.85 -19.27
N SER A 98 1.37 9.97 -19.84
CA SER A 98 1.89 10.11 -21.20
C SER A 98 0.76 10.17 -22.23
N LEU A 99 -0.20 9.24 -22.16
CA LEU A 99 -1.35 9.22 -23.07
C LEU A 99 -2.25 10.45 -22.88
N HIS A 100 -2.54 10.82 -21.64
CA HIS A 100 -3.33 12.01 -21.33
C HIS A 100 -2.66 13.28 -21.88
N THR A 101 -1.33 13.39 -21.73
CA THR A 101 -0.56 14.52 -22.25
C THR A 101 -0.59 14.55 -23.78
N ALA A 102 -0.41 13.40 -24.44
CA ALA A 102 -0.50 13.30 -25.90
C ALA A 102 -1.88 13.72 -26.43
N ILE A 103 -2.96 13.25 -25.79
CA ILE A 103 -4.32 13.65 -26.13
C ILE A 103 -4.52 15.15 -25.91
N HIS A 104 -4.06 15.68 -24.77
CA HIS A 104 -4.18 17.10 -24.47
C HIS A 104 -3.45 17.96 -25.51
N VAL A 105 -2.22 17.59 -25.87
CA VAL A 105 -1.45 18.26 -26.93
C VAL A 105 -2.20 18.18 -28.27
N PHE A 106 -2.76 17.02 -28.62
CA PHE A 106 -3.54 16.86 -29.84
C PHE A 106 -4.79 17.75 -29.86
N ILE A 107 -5.55 17.81 -28.76
CA ILE A 107 -6.72 18.67 -28.63
C ILE A 107 -6.32 20.15 -28.76
N CYS A 108 -5.25 20.58 -28.09
CA CYS A 108 -4.76 21.96 -28.19
C CYS A 108 -4.33 22.31 -29.63
N TYR A 109 -3.59 21.41 -30.28
CA TYR A 109 -3.18 21.57 -31.67
C TYR A 109 -4.40 21.66 -32.60
N TRP A 110 -5.36 20.77 -32.43
CA TRP A 110 -6.57 20.74 -33.25
C TRP A 110 -7.45 21.99 -33.02
N GLN A 111 -7.54 22.49 -31.78
CA GLN A 111 -8.23 23.74 -31.49
C GLN A 111 -7.58 24.95 -32.18
N GLN A 112 -6.26 24.94 -32.33
CA GLN A 112 -5.51 26.07 -32.89
C GLN A 112 -5.43 26.06 -34.43
N HIS A 113 -5.45 24.86 -35.05
CA HIS A 113 -5.25 24.70 -36.50
C HIS A 113 -6.44 24.07 -37.24
N GLY A 114 -7.41 23.48 -36.53
CA GLY A 114 -8.52 22.73 -37.13
C GLY A 114 -9.49 23.58 -37.96
N THR A 115 -9.52 24.91 -37.77
CA THR A 115 -10.36 25.82 -38.55
C THR A 115 -9.77 26.19 -39.91
N GLU A 116 -8.44 26.09 -40.09
CA GLU A 116 -7.79 26.42 -41.37
C GLU A 116 -7.92 25.31 -42.42
N PHE A 117 -8.23 24.08 -42.00
CA PHE A 117 -8.36 22.94 -42.91
C PHE A 117 -9.79 22.76 -43.47
N LEU A 118 -10.79 23.42 -42.88
CA LEU A 118 -12.21 23.33 -43.27
C LEU A 118 -12.74 24.59 -43.98
N PHE A 119 -12.06 25.73 -43.85
CA PHE A 119 -12.29 26.92 -44.68
C PHE A 119 -11.16 27.03 -45.71
N GLY A 120 -11.26 26.23 -46.77
CA GLY A 120 -10.43 26.38 -47.96
C GLY A 120 -10.49 27.82 -48.45
N ILE A 121 -9.37 28.54 -48.29
CA ILE A 121 -9.10 29.79 -48.97
C ILE A 121 -9.25 29.51 -50.47
N HIS A 122 -10.28 30.08 -51.09
CA HIS A 122 -10.34 30.25 -52.53
C HIS A 122 -9.71 31.62 -52.82
N PRO A 123 -8.42 31.70 -53.22
CA PRO A 123 -7.89 32.95 -53.72
C PRO A 123 -8.52 33.21 -55.10
N ASN A 124 -8.74 34.50 -55.37
CA ASN A 124 -9.23 35.03 -56.65
C ASN A 124 -8.22 34.79 -57.78
#